data_AF-A0A9Q3HZ07-F1
#
_entry.id   AF-A0A9Q3HZ07-F1
#
_cell.length_a   1.000
_cell.length_b   1.000
_cell.length_c   1.000
_cell.angle_alpha   90.00
_cell.angle_beta   90.00
_cell.angle_gamma   90.00
#
_symmetry.space_group_name_H-M   'P 1'
#
loop_
_entity.id
_entity.type
_entity.pdbx_description
1 polymer ?
#
loop_
_entity_poly.entity_id
_entity_poly.type
_entity_poly.pdbx_seq_one_letter_code
_entity_poly.pdbx_strand_id
1 'polypeptide(L)'
;MEDILRRFCAYGMKYKDHEGYTHYWVTLLPAVQLAYNTSWHSITGKTPAVVEKGWNPLLPVDHLKKNLLTIHPTAIDFHDMWKRAWNTATKCIPEAKEYNKKRWDMTHMKPDFEEEDQEDKFPSRKKNPTPPDIVEVVDSPGPVSKIIRPRKIRLNGKDQRQYLVRFKNQTADKDKLLAQDAIPDGNLHLRRFRASRRTEQYHQ
;
A
#
# COMPACT_ATOMS: atom_id res chain seq x y z
N MET A 1 -25.17 -5.10 -2.05
CA MET A 1 -25.44 -5.66 -0.70
C MET A 1 -26.48 -6.78 -0.75
N GLU A 2 -27.57 -6.62 -1.50
CA GLU A 2 -28.64 -7.63 -1.61
C GLU A 2 -28.16 -9.06 -1.94
N ASP A 3 -27.28 -9.22 -2.93
CA ASP A 3 -26.77 -10.56 -3.29
C ASP A 3 -25.92 -11.21 -2.19
N ILE A 4 -25.22 -10.40 -1.38
CA ILE A 4 -24.45 -10.87 -0.22
C ILE A 4 -25.42 -11.44 0.82
N LEU A 5 -26.49 -10.70 1.14
CA LEU A 5 -27.53 -11.13 2.07
C LEU A 5 -28.22 -12.39 1.56
N ARG A 6 -28.57 -12.45 0.27
CA ARG A 6 -29.21 -13.62 -0.33
C ARG A 6 -28.36 -14.88 -0.17
N ARG A 7 -27.06 -14.79 -0.47
CA ARG A 7 -26.11 -15.90 -0.30
C ARG A 7 -25.97 -16.30 1.17
N PHE A 8 -25.78 -15.32 2.05
CA PHE A 8 -25.66 -15.55 3.48
C PHE A 8 -26.89 -16.26 4.06
N CYS A 9 -28.09 -15.83 3.66
CA CYS A 9 -29.35 -16.45 4.06
C CYS A 9 -29.55 -17.84 3.43
N ALA A 10 -29.13 -18.04 2.18
CA ALA A 10 -29.27 -19.32 1.47
C ALA A 10 -28.49 -20.45 2.15
N TYR A 11 -27.36 -20.13 2.79
CA TYR A 11 -26.59 -21.11 3.56
C TYR A 11 -27.31 -21.60 4.84
N GLY A 12 -28.44 -21.00 5.22
CA GLY A 12 -29.31 -21.51 6.28
C GLY A 12 -28.61 -21.63 7.64
N MET A 13 -27.67 -20.72 7.93
CA MET A 13 -26.85 -20.77 9.14
C MET A 13 -27.75 -20.78 10.39
N LYS A 14 -27.61 -21.84 11.17
CA LYS A 14 -28.20 -22.00 12.50
C LYS A 14 -27.08 -22.29 13.47
N TYR A 15 -27.00 -21.52 14.54
CA TYR A 15 -26.07 -21.77 15.63
C TYR A 15 -26.87 -22.14 16.88
N LYS A 16 -26.40 -23.13 17.63
CA LYS A 16 -27.01 -23.54 18.89
C LYS A 16 -26.03 -23.24 20.02
N ASP A 17 -26.51 -22.50 21.01
CA ASP A 17 -25.77 -22.22 22.24
C ASP A 17 -25.82 -23.42 23.18
N HIS A 18 -24.93 -23.44 24.17
CA HIS A 18 -24.94 -24.39 25.28
C HIS A 18 -26.25 -24.34 26.11
N GLU A 19 -26.94 -23.19 26.13
CA GLU A 19 -28.25 -23.01 26.77
C GLU A 19 -29.42 -23.57 25.92
N GLY A 20 -29.15 -24.06 24.71
CA GLY A 20 -30.15 -24.62 23.81
C GLY A 20 -30.89 -23.60 22.94
N TYR A 21 -30.58 -22.31 23.09
CA TYR A 21 -31.11 -21.28 22.20
C TYR A 21 -30.54 -21.45 20.78
N THR A 22 -31.41 -21.32 19.77
CA THR A 22 -31.00 -21.42 18.35
C THR A 22 -31.00 -20.04 17.72
N HIS A 23 -29.80 -19.56 17.38
CA HIS A 23 -29.59 -18.32 16.63
C HIS A 23 -29.80 -18.57 15.13
N TYR A 24 -30.77 -17.87 14.57
CA TYR A 24 -31.04 -17.87 13.13
C TYR A 24 -30.19 -16.83 12.40
N TRP A 25 -30.11 -16.94 11.08
CA TRP A 25 -29.40 -15.99 10.21
C TRP A 25 -29.72 -14.51 10.49
N VAL A 26 -30.94 -14.18 10.95
CA VAL A 26 -31.36 -12.82 11.30
C VAL A 26 -30.52 -12.24 12.44
N THR A 27 -30.23 -13.05 13.47
CA THR A 27 -29.39 -12.65 14.61
C THR A 27 -27.93 -12.44 14.22
N LEU A 28 -27.52 -13.02 13.08
CA LEU A 28 -26.15 -12.97 12.56
C LEU A 28 -25.95 -11.84 11.53
N LEU A 29 -26.99 -11.08 11.18
CA LEU A 29 -26.91 -9.93 10.27
C LEU A 29 -25.86 -8.87 10.69
N PRO A 30 -25.66 -8.56 11.98
CA PRO A 30 -24.61 -7.63 12.40
C PRO A 30 -23.21 -8.06 11.93
N ALA A 31 -22.93 -9.37 11.89
CA ALA A 31 -21.65 -9.87 11.39
C ALA A 31 -21.47 -9.60 9.89
N VAL A 32 -22.56 -9.72 9.10
CA VAL A 32 -22.53 -9.43 7.66
C VAL A 32 -22.29 -7.94 7.39
N GLN A 33 -23.00 -7.07 8.12
CA GLN A 33 -22.83 -5.63 8.01
C GLN A 33 -21.39 -5.21 8.31
N LEU A 34 -20.83 -5.76 9.39
CA LEU A 34 -19.49 -5.44 9.83
C LEU A 34 -18.43 -5.98 8.85
N ALA A 35 -18.65 -7.17 8.29
CA ALA A 35 -17.78 -7.74 7.25
C ALA A 35 -17.79 -6.90 5.97
N TYR A 36 -18.95 -6.40 5.55
CA TYR A 36 -19.06 -5.50 4.41
C TYR A 36 -18.32 -4.19 4.66
N ASN A 37 -18.54 -3.58 5.81
CA ASN A 37 -17.96 -2.28 6.19
C ASN A 37 -16.43 -2.30 6.29
N THR A 38 -15.85 -3.47 6.57
CA THR A 38 -14.40 -3.69 6.70
C THR A 38 -13.78 -4.31 5.43
N SER A 39 -14.58 -4.60 4.41
CA SER A 39 -14.08 -5.17 3.14
C SER A 39 -13.32 -4.14 2.31
N TRP A 40 -12.29 -4.57 1.60
CA TRP A 40 -11.51 -3.67 0.72
C TRP A 40 -12.26 -3.38 -0.58
N HIS A 41 -12.45 -2.10 -0.89
CA HIS A 41 -13.03 -1.69 -2.15
C HIS A 41 -11.94 -1.49 -3.22
N SER A 42 -12.15 -2.05 -4.42
CA SER A 42 -11.10 -2.16 -5.45
C SER A 42 -10.73 -0.85 -6.12
N ILE A 43 -11.66 0.10 -6.22
CA ILE A 43 -11.39 1.39 -6.90
C ILE A 43 -10.79 2.40 -5.92
N THR A 44 -11.33 2.46 -4.71
CA THR A 44 -10.94 3.47 -3.72
C THR A 44 -9.72 3.03 -2.90
N GLY A 45 -9.38 1.74 -2.90
CA GLY A 45 -8.31 1.20 -2.07
C GLY A 45 -8.51 1.47 -0.58
N LYS A 46 -9.76 1.63 -0.14
CA LYS A 46 -10.16 1.90 1.25
C LYS A 46 -11.38 1.05 1.58
N THR A 47 -11.60 0.82 2.86
CA THR A 47 -12.81 0.15 3.35
C THR A 47 -14.01 1.12 3.32
N PRO A 48 -15.25 0.64 3.10
CA PRO A 48 -16.44 1.49 3.16
C PRO A 48 -16.55 2.29 4.46
N ALA A 49 -16.22 1.69 5.61
CA ALA A 49 -16.27 2.38 6.90
C ALA A 49 -15.30 3.58 6.97
N VAL A 50 -14.10 3.46 6.41
CA VAL A 50 -13.15 4.58 6.37
C VAL A 50 -13.64 5.67 5.42
N VAL A 51 -14.25 5.30 4.31
CA VAL A 51 -14.78 6.28 3.34
C VAL A 51 -15.96 7.06 3.93
N GLU A 52 -16.87 6.39 4.63
CA GLU A 52 -18.07 7.01 5.19
C GLU A 52 -17.83 7.72 6.53
N LYS A 53 -17.09 7.07 7.44
CA LYS A 53 -16.96 7.49 8.84
C LYS A 53 -15.55 7.98 9.19
N GLY A 54 -14.55 7.72 8.34
CA GLY A 54 -13.15 8.07 8.58
C GLY A 54 -12.39 7.07 9.45
N TRP A 55 -13.03 6.02 9.98
CA TRP A 55 -12.39 5.02 10.84
C TRP A 55 -12.97 3.62 10.59
N ASN A 56 -12.15 2.60 10.85
CA ASN A 56 -12.58 1.21 10.81
C ASN A 56 -13.11 0.77 12.17
N PRO A 57 -14.28 0.10 12.23
CA PRO A 57 -14.80 -0.42 13.48
C PRO A 57 -13.92 -1.55 14.01
N LEU A 58 -13.76 -1.59 15.34
CA LEU A 58 -13.12 -2.71 16.02
C LEU A 58 -14.04 -3.93 15.96
N LEU A 59 -13.48 -5.11 15.68
CA LEU A 59 -14.28 -6.32 15.61
C LEU A 59 -14.44 -6.93 17.01
N PRO A 60 -15.60 -7.54 17.33
CA PRO A 60 -15.78 -8.27 18.59
C PRO A 60 -14.72 -9.34 18.84
N VAL A 61 -14.22 -9.96 17.77
CA VAL A 61 -13.14 -10.96 17.81
C VAL A 61 -11.78 -10.37 18.16
N ASP A 62 -11.55 -9.08 17.93
CA ASP A 62 -10.28 -8.40 18.22
C ASP A 62 -10.12 -8.13 19.73
N HIS A 63 -11.23 -8.01 20.45
CA HIS A 63 -11.25 -7.74 21.88
C HIS A 63 -10.96 -8.98 22.74
N LEU A 64 -11.09 -10.19 22.18
CA LEU A 64 -10.82 -11.44 22.88
C LEU A 64 -9.35 -11.81 22.74
N LYS A 65 -8.55 -11.51 23.78
CA LYS A 65 -7.14 -11.97 23.82
C LYS A 65 -7.12 -13.50 23.94
N LYS A 66 -6.29 -14.15 23.11
CA LYS A 66 -6.10 -15.61 23.08
C LYS A 66 -5.66 -16.22 24.42
N ASN A 67 -5.10 -15.39 25.33
CA ASN A 67 -4.55 -15.81 26.62
C ASN A 67 -5.47 -15.49 27.81
N LEU A 68 -6.71 -15.06 27.58
CA LEU A 68 -7.64 -14.83 28.69
C LEU A 68 -8.19 -16.18 29.21
N LEU A 69 -8.24 -16.32 30.53
CA LEU A 69 -9.03 -17.36 31.19
C LEU A 69 -10.48 -17.19 30.74
N THR A 70 -11.08 -18.26 30.21
CA THR A 70 -12.47 -18.29 29.80
C THR A 70 -13.37 -18.02 30.99
N ILE A 71 -13.98 -16.83 31.03
CA ILE A 71 -14.74 -16.33 32.18
C ILE A 71 -16.14 -16.95 32.23
N HIS A 72 -16.77 -17.20 31.06
CA HIS A 72 -18.14 -17.74 31.00
C HIS A 72 -18.41 -18.54 29.71
N PRO A 73 -19.14 -19.68 29.76
CA PRO A 73 -19.48 -20.48 28.57
C PRO A 73 -20.26 -19.70 27.51
N THR A 74 -21.23 -18.86 27.89
CA THR A 74 -21.98 -18.00 26.93
C THR A 74 -21.06 -17.09 26.11
N ALA A 75 -19.97 -16.59 26.68
CA ALA A 75 -19.04 -15.73 25.96
C ALA A 75 -18.23 -16.51 24.91
N ILE A 76 -17.92 -17.78 25.19
CA ILE A 76 -17.25 -18.69 24.24
C ILE A 76 -18.18 -18.99 23.08
N ASP A 77 -19.43 -19.34 23.38
CA ASP A 77 -20.42 -19.64 22.36
C ASP A 77 -20.69 -18.45 21.46
N PHE A 78 -20.82 -17.25 22.06
CA PHE A 78 -20.98 -16.03 21.30
C PHE A 78 -19.78 -15.76 20.39
N HIS A 79 -18.55 -16.01 20.87
CA HIS A 79 -17.35 -15.90 20.06
C HIS A 79 -17.37 -16.87 18.87
N ASP A 80 -17.67 -18.14 19.13
CA ASP A 80 -17.70 -19.18 18.10
C ASP A 80 -18.81 -18.93 17.07
N MET A 81 -19.99 -18.53 17.55
CA MET A 81 -21.09 -18.06 16.71
C MET A 81 -20.64 -16.93 15.80
N TRP A 82 -20.07 -15.86 16.39
CA TRP A 82 -19.65 -14.68 15.66
C TRP A 82 -18.56 -15.01 14.64
N LYS A 83 -17.57 -15.81 15.03
CA LYS A 83 -16.46 -16.23 14.16
C LYS A 83 -16.97 -17.04 12.97
N ARG A 84 -17.92 -17.96 13.17
CA ARG A 84 -18.55 -18.72 12.08
C ARG A 84 -19.31 -17.80 11.13
N ALA A 85 -20.16 -16.93 11.66
CA ALA A 85 -20.93 -15.96 10.88
C ALA A 85 -20.03 -15.00 10.10
N TRP A 86 -18.95 -14.54 10.72
CA TRP A 86 -17.95 -13.69 10.08
C TRP A 86 -17.25 -14.40 8.92
N ASN A 87 -16.82 -15.65 9.13
CA ASN A 87 -16.14 -16.44 8.10
C ASN A 87 -17.04 -16.75 6.91
N THR A 88 -18.34 -16.95 7.13
CA THR A 88 -19.29 -17.12 6.01
C THR A 88 -19.56 -15.80 5.30
N ALA A 89 -19.78 -14.71 6.04
CA ALA A 89 -19.99 -13.39 5.46
C ALA A 89 -18.81 -12.93 4.59
N THR A 90 -17.58 -13.11 5.08
CA THR A 90 -16.35 -12.76 4.35
C THR A 90 -16.17 -13.56 3.07
N LYS A 91 -16.63 -14.83 3.01
CA LYS A 91 -16.67 -15.63 1.78
C LYS A 91 -17.76 -15.17 0.81
N CYS A 92 -18.94 -14.78 1.31
CA CYS A 92 -20.07 -14.34 0.48
C CYS A 92 -19.77 -13.03 -0.27
N ILE A 93 -18.94 -12.14 0.27
CA ILE A 93 -18.60 -10.84 -0.33
C ILE A 93 -17.92 -10.98 -1.72
N PRO A 94 -16.78 -11.69 -1.86
CA PRO A 94 -16.13 -11.86 -3.15
C PRO A 94 -17.01 -12.65 -4.14
N GLU A 95 -17.70 -13.70 -3.69
CA GLU A 95 -18.62 -14.47 -4.53
C GLU A 95 -19.74 -13.59 -5.10
N ALA A 96 -20.34 -12.73 -4.28
CA ALA A 96 -21.36 -11.79 -4.72
C ALA A 96 -20.79 -10.76 -5.71
N LYS A 97 -19.56 -10.30 -5.49
CA LYS A 97 -18.88 -9.36 -6.41
C LYS A 97 -18.64 -10.00 -7.77
N GLU A 98 -18.13 -11.23 -7.79
CA GLU A 98 -17.89 -11.98 -9.02
C GLU A 98 -19.17 -12.29 -9.77
N TYR A 99 -20.22 -12.70 -9.06
CA TYR A 99 -21.52 -12.95 -9.66
C TYR A 99 -22.12 -11.69 -10.29
N ASN A 100 -22.11 -10.57 -9.56
CA ASN A 100 -22.60 -9.30 -10.09
C ASN A 100 -21.78 -8.85 -11.31
N LYS A 101 -20.46 -9.06 -11.28
CA LYS A 101 -19.59 -8.78 -12.42
C LYS A 101 -19.96 -9.63 -13.63
N LYS A 102 -20.01 -10.96 -13.49
CA LYS A 102 -20.39 -11.88 -14.59
C LYS A 102 -21.77 -11.54 -15.16
N ARG A 103 -22.74 -11.27 -14.30
CA ARG A 103 -24.10 -10.90 -14.68
C ARG A 103 -24.15 -9.55 -15.41
N TRP A 104 -23.31 -8.58 -15.01
CA TRP A 104 -23.14 -7.34 -15.74
C TRP A 104 -22.51 -7.60 -17.11
N ASP A 105 -21.38 -8.33 -17.16
CA ASP A 105 -20.62 -8.61 -18.38
C ASP A 105 -21.47 -9.35 -19.43
N MET A 106 -22.34 -10.26 -19.00
CA MET A 106 -23.27 -10.98 -19.88
C MET A 106 -24.40 -10.09 -20.43
N THR A 107 -24.87 -9.10 -19.66
CA THR A 107 -25.99 -8.24 -20.07
C THR A 107 -25.53 -7.00 -20.84
N HIS A 108 -24.31 -6.57 -20.58
CA HIS A 108 -23.68 -5.43 -21.21
C HIS A 108 -22.47 -5.94 -21.97
N MET A 109 -22.76 -6.59 -23.10
CA MET A 109 -21.74 -6.95 -24.07
C MET A 109 -20.98 -5.67 -24.43
N LYS A 110 -19.67 -5.68 -24.24
CA LYS A 110 -18.86 -4.55 -24.67
C LYS A 110 -19.07 -4.42 -26.18
N PRO A 111 -19.39 -3.23 -26.68
CA PRO A 111 -19.38 -3.03 -28.11
C PRO A 111 -17.96 -3.32 -28.62
N ASP A 112 -17.86 -4.20 -29.62
CA ASP A 112 -16.63 -4.45 -30.36
C ASP A 112 -16.37 -3.19 -31.20
N PHE A 113 -15.75 -2.19 -30.59
CA PHE A 113 -15.18 -1.06 -31.32
C PHE A 113 -13.70 -1.36 -31.52
N GLU A 114 -13.28 -1.46 -32.78
CA GLU A 114 -11.87 -1.32 -33.13
C GLU A 114 -11.44 0.12 -32.78
N GLU A 115 -10.19 0.34 -32.34
CA GLU A 115 -9.76 1.66 -31.87
C GLU A 115 -9.90 2.77 -32.94
N GLU A 116 -9.93 2.38 -34.22
CA GLU A 116 -10.19 3.24 -35.37
C GLU A 116 -11.63 3.78 -35.41
N ASP A 117 -12.64 2.97 -35.06
CA ASP A 117 -14.07 3.36 -35.08
C ASP A 117 -14.44 4.40 -34.00
N GLN A 118 -13.62 4.53 -32.96
CA GLN A 118 -13.88 5.49 -31.87
C GLN A 118 -13.58 6.94 -32.26
N GLU A 119 -12.61 7.16 -33.17
CA GLU A 119 -12.23 8.50 -33.61
C GLU A 119 -13.32 9.13 -34.49
N ASP A 120 -13.93 8.32 -35.36
CA ASP A 120 -14.99 8.76 -36.27
C ASP A 120 -16.31 9.07 -35.54
N LYS A 121 -16.60 8.33 -34.46
CA LYS A 121 -17.87 8.48 -33.73
C LYS A 121 -17.86 9.62 -32.70
N PHE A 122 -16.69 10.00 -32.21
CA PHE A 122 -16.53 11.07 -31.21
C PHE A 122 -15.40 12.04 -31.57
N PRO A 123 -15.51 12.79 -32.68
CA PRO A 123 -14.45 13.68 -33.17
C PRO A 123 -14.07 14.79 -32.17
N SER A 124 -14.98 15.12 -31.24
CA SER A 124 -14.77 16.13 -30.20
C SER A 124 -13.98 15.61 -28.99
N ARG A 125 -13.77 14.30 -28.86
CA ARG A 125 -13.06 13.70 -27.72
C ARG A 125 -11.55 13.84 -27.95
N LYS A 126 -10.97 14.97 -27.54
CA LYS A 126 -9.52 15.14 -27.50
C LYS A 126 -8.92 14.03 -26.64
N LYS A 127 -8.05 13.18 -27.21
CA LYS A 127 -7.26 12.23 -26.44
C LYS A 127 -6.46 13.05 -25.41
N ASN A 128 -6.61 12.72 -24.13
CA ASN A 128 -5.70 13.24 -23.13
C ASN A 128 -4.28 12.83 -23.55
N PRO A 129 -3.29 13.73 -23.53
CA PRO A 129 -1.93 13.35 -23.85
C PRO A 129 -1.56 12.16 -22.97
N THR A 130 -1.03 11.12 -23.61
CA THR A 130 -0.52 9.93 -22.92
C THR A 130 0.42 10.44 -21.82
N PRO A 131 0.24 10.01 -20.56
CA PRO A 131 1.20 10.34 -19.52
C PRO A 131 2.57 9.95 -20.05
N PRO A 132 3.59 10.83 -19.97
CA PRO A 132 4.93 10.46 -20.40
C PRO A 132 5.33 9.19 -19.63
N ASP A 133 5.95 8.25 -20.33
CA ASP A 133 6.54 7.08 -19.68
C ASP A 133 7.37 7.56 -18.49
N ILE A 134 7.18 6.90 -17.35
CA ILE A 134 7.99 7.16 -16.15
C ILE A 134 9.40 6.72 -16.51
N VAL A 135 10.18 7.65 -17.05
CA VAL A 135 11.60 7.45 -17.28
C VAL A 135 12.19 7.20 -15.90
N GLU A 136 12.66 5.98 -15.64
CA GLU A 136 13.52 5.72 -14.49
C GLU A 136 14.61 6.78 -14.53
N VAL A 137 14.65 7.64 -13.50
CA VAL A 137 15.66 8.69 -13.40
C VAL A 137 16.99 7.97 -13.33
N VAL A 138 17.67 7.83 -14.47
CA VAL A 138 19.05 7.39 -14.54
C VAL A 138 19.79 8.39 -13.66
N ASP A 139 20.22 7.93 -12.48
CA ASP A 139 20.99 8.67 -11.48
C ASP A 139 22.34 9.10 -12.07
N SER A 140 22.28 9.98 -13.05
CA SER A 140 23.41 10.70 -13.61
C SER A 140 23.87 11.59 -12.47
N PRO A 141 25.08 11.38 -11.92
CA PRO A 141 25.54 12.16 -10.80
C PRO A 141 25.56 13.62 -11.22
N GLY A 142 24.68 14.43 -10.59
CA GLY A 142 24.59 15.85 -10.86
C GLY A 142 25.94 16.55 -10.61
N PRO A 143 26.09 17.81 -11.02
CA PRO A 143 27.34 18.55 -10.81
C PRO A 143 27.71 18.61 -9.33
N VAL A 144 29.01 18.46 -9.04
CA VAL A 144 29.53 18.48 -7.68
C VAL A 144 29.36 19.87 -7.06
N SER A 145 28.85 19.92 -5.84
CA SER A 145 28.73 21.16 -5.05
C SER A 145 29.99 21.39 -4.23
N LYS A 146 30.29 20.46 -3.30
CA LYS A 146 31.44 20.56 -2.39
C LYS A 146 31.91 19.21 -1.89
N ILE A 147 33.18 19.18 -1.47
CA ILE A 147 33.78 18.05 -0.75
C ILE A 147 33.66 18.34 0.75
N ILE A 148 33.17 17.37 1.51
CA ILE A 148 32.90 17.54 2.94
C ILE A 148 34.08 17.04 3.77
N ARG A 149 34.52 15.79 3.52
CA ARG A 149 35.55 15.15 4.34
C ARG A 149 36.39 14.14 3.57
N PRO A 150 37.69 14.01 3.89
CA PRO A 150 38.52 12.93 3.41
C PRO A 150 38.33 11.66 4.26
N ARG A 151 38.54 10.50 3.64
CA ARG A 151 38.61 9.19 4.29
C ARG A 151 39.78 8.42 3.68
N LYS A 152 40.61 7.78 4.50
CA LYS A 152 41.68 6.86 4.04
C LYS A 152 41.18 5.43 4.20
N ILE A 153 41.32 4.61 3.17
CA ILE A 153 40.95 3.19 3.20
C ILE A 153 42.04 2.40 2.46
N ARG A 154 42.32 1.19 2.92
CA ARG A 154 43.15 0.24 2.19
C ARG A 154 42.26 -0.70 1.39
N LEU A 155 42.25 -0.56 0.06
CA LEU A 155 41.51 -1.41 -0.86
C LEU A 155 42.50 -2.19 -1.73
N ASN A 156 42.32 -3.51 -1.85
CA ASN A 156 43.19 -4.38 -2.64
C ASN A 156 44.69 -4.22 -2.31
N GLY A 157 45.00 -4.08 -1.02
CA GLY A 157 46.38 -3.91 -0.53
C GLY A 157 47.00 -2.51 -0.72
N LYS A 158 46.34 -1.61 -1.46
CA LYS A 158 46.79 -0.24 -1.71
C LYS A 158 46.05 0.77 -0.84
N ASP A 159 46.77 1.75 -0.29
CA ASP A 159 46.17 2.84 0.46
C ASP A 159 45.60 3.89 -0.51
N GLN A 160 44.27 4.07 -0.48
CA GLN A 160 43.57 5.04 -1.31
C GLN A 160 42.85 6.10 -0.46
N ARG A 161 42.90 7.34 -0.94
CA ARG A 161 42.12 8.45 -0.36
C ARG A 161 40.80 8.59 -1.10
N GLN A 162 39.71 8.54 -0.35
CA GLN A 162 38.36 8.84 -0.81
C GLN A 162 37.89 10.16 -0.22
N TYR A 163 36.97 10.82 -0.90
CA TYR A 163 36.37 12.07 -0.50
C TYR A 163 34.85 11.92 -0.49
N LEU A 164 34.20 12.40 0.58
CA LEU A 164 32.74 12.48 0.63
C LEU A 164 32.30 13.70 -0.17
N VAL A 165 31.59 13.44 -1.26
CA VAL A 165 31.18 14.45 -2.23
C VAL A 165 29.69 14.70 -2.11
N ARG A 166 29.31 15.98 -2.03
CA ARG A 166 27.93 16.44 -2.09
C ARG A 166 27.61 16.98 -3.47
N PHE A 167 26.54 16.48 -4.06
CA PHE A 167 26.04 16.93 -5.35
C PHE A 167 25.11 18.13 -5.22
N LYS A 168 25.06 18.99 -6.24
CA LYS A 168 24.14 20.14 -6.25
C LYS A 168 22.69 19.65 -6.26
N ASN A 169 21.83 20.34 -5.51
CA ASN A 169 20.39 20.09 -5.44
C ASN A 169 20.01 18.66 -4.97
N GLN A 170 20.92 17.95 -4.30
CA GLN A 170 20.65 16.66 -3.69
C GLN A 170 20.71 16.74 -2.16
N THR A 171 19.88 15.94 -1.50
CA THR A 171 19.88 15.78 -0.04
C THR A 171 21.12 15.04 0.45
N ALA A 172 21.43 15.18 1.74
CA ALA A 172 22.60 14.56 2.35
C ALA A 172 22.63 13.02 2.22
N ASP A 173 21.46 12.40 2.11
CA ASP A 173 21.33 10.94 1.93
C ASP A 173 21.92 10.43 0.61
N LYS A 174 22.08 11.32 -0.38
CA LYS A 174 22.68 11.00 -1.69
C LYS A 174 24.18 11.32 -1.78
N ASP A 175 24.83 11.74 -0.68
CA ASP A 175 26.27 12.00 -0.65
C ASP A 175 27.06 10.69 -0.89
N LYS A 176 28.03 10.71 -1.82
CA LYS A 176 28.81 9.51 -2.20
C LYS A 176 30.29 9.65 -1.86
N LEU A 177 30.91 8.54 -1.46
CA LEU A 177 32.37 8.44 -1.28
C LEU A 177 33.02 8.10 -2.61
N LEU A 178 33.80 9.03 -3.15
CA LEU A 178 34.46 8.87 -4.45
C LEU A 178 35.98 8.96 -4.31
N ALA A 179 36.70 8.19 -5.13
CA ALA A 179 38.14 8.34 -5.32
C ALA A 179 38.43 9.65 -6.05
N GLN A 180 39.64 10.20 -5.91
CA GLN A 180 40.04 11.45 -6.56
C GLN A 180 39.74 11.46 -8.08
N ASP A 181 39.97 10.34 -8.76
CA ASP A 181 39.83 10.23 -10.22
C ASP A 181 38.36 10.10 -10.67
N ALA A 182 37.46 9.71 -9.76
CA ALA A 182 36.04 9.49 -10.03
C ALA A 182 35.17 10.73 -9.79
N ILE A 183 35.76 11.86 -9.40
CA ILE A 183 35.05 13.11 -9.09
C ILE A 183 35.03 14.00 -10.34
N PRO A 184 33.84 14.38 -10.86
CA PRO A 184 33.73 15.40 -11.91
C PRO A 184 34.37 16.71 -11.46
N ASP A 185 35.25 17.29 -12.28
CA ASP A 185 36.02 18.49 -11.95
C ASP A 185 36.79 18.42 -10.61
N GLY A 186 37.22 17.21 -10.23
CA GLY A 186 37.79 16.90 -8.92
C GLY A 186 38.95 17.82 -8.50
N ASN A 187 39.82 18.24 -9.43
CA ASN A 187 40.94 19.13 -9.14
C ASN A 187 40.51 20.50 -8.60
N LEU A 188 39.45 21.09 -9.16
CA LEU A 188 38.92 22.38 -8.72
C LEU A 188 38.35 22.27 -7.30
N HIS A 189 37.54 21.24 -7.06
CA HIS A 189 36.90 21.01 -5.77
C HIS A 189 37.89 20.62 -4.67
N LEU A 190 38.90 19.81 -4.99
CA LEU A 190 39.98 19.47 -4.07
C LEU A 190 40.85 20.66 -3.72
N ARG A 191 41.13 21.56 -4.69
CA ARG A 191 41.86 22.80 -4.42
C ARG A 191 41.10 23.69 -3.45
N ARG A 192 39.79 23.89 -3.67
CA ARG A 192 38.92 24.68 -2.77
C ARG A 192 38.87 24.05 -1.37
N PHE A 193 38.70 22.73 -1.28
CA PHE A 193 38.66 22.01 -0.01
C PHE A 193 39.98 22.11 0.78
N ARG A 194 41.13 22.00 0.09
CA ARG A 194 42.46 22.17 0.72
C ARG A 194 42.71 23.62 1.14
N ALA A 195 42.12 24.60 0.47
CA ALA A 195 42.18 26.00 0.87
C ALA A 195 41.34 26.25 2.13
N SER A 196 40.09 25.77 2.16
CA SER A 196 39.19 25.94 3.32
C SER A 196 39.72 25.23 4.58
N ARG A 197 40.32 24.05 4.44
CA ARG A 197 40.96 23.34 5.55
C ARG A 197 42.14 24.08 6.15
N ARG A 198 42.91 24.82 5.33
CA ARG A 198 44.03 25.64 5.82
C ARG A 198 43.51 26.85 6.58
N THR A 199 42.49 27.54 6.08
CA THR A 199 41.89 28.69 6.78
C THR A 199 41.23 28.30 8.10
N GLU A 200 40.58 27.14 8.16
CA GLU A 200 39.98 26.62 9.40
C GLU A 200 41.02 26.34 10.50
N GLN A 201 42.27 26.00 10.14
CA GLN A 201 43.35 25.76 11.10
C GLN A 201 43.95 27.03 11.70
N TYR A 202 43.78 28.20 11.07
CA TYR A 202 44.29 29.49 11.56
C TYR A 202 43.25 30.25 12.41
N HIS A 203 41.99 29.82 12.41
CA HIS A 203 40.89 30.44 13.17
C HIS A 203 40.48 29.63 14.42
N GLN A 204 41.28 28.64 14.81
CA GLN A 204 41.23 27.96 16.11
C GLN A 204 42.43 28.36 16.94
#